data_AF-A0A7C1V0W5-F1
#
_entry.id   AF-A0A7C1V0W5-F1
#
_cell.length_a   1.000
_cell.length_b   1.000
_cell.length_c   1.000
_cell.angle_alpha   90.00
_cell.angle_beta   90.00
_cell.angle_gamma   90.00
#
_symmetry.space_group_name_H-M   'P 1'
#
loop_
_entity.id
_entity.type
_entity.pdbx_description
1 polymer ?
#
loop_
_entity_poly.entity_id
_entity_poly.type
_entity_poly.pdbx_seq_one_letter_code
_entity_poly.pdbx_strand_id
1 'polypeptide(L)' 'MLQLAYRDVYDTAILVSGDADFATAVEAVQDLGKRVENAMGRTGQSRLLRQTCDRFIPLTKDFLQDCWLP' A
#
# COMPACT_ATOMS: atom_id res chain seq x y z
N MET A 1 -0.97 9.43 3.66
CA MET A 1 -2.15 8.55 3.53
C MET A 1 -3.25 8.98 4.51
N LEU A 2 -3.14 8.71 5.81
CA LEU A 2 -4.21 8.95 6.79
C LEU A 2 -4.83 10.37 6.80
N GLN A 3 -4.03 11.43 6.84
CA GLN A 3 -4.54 12.82 6.80
C GLN A 3 -5.40 13.10 5.55
N LEU A 4 -5.04 12.48 4.42
CA LEU A 4 -5.73 12.64 3.15
C LEU A 4 -7.02 11.81 3.10
N ALA A 5 -7.04 10.61 3.71
CA ALA A 5 -8.28 9.86 3.93
C ALA A 5 -9.28 10.65 4.78
N TYR A 6 -8.81 11.25 5.88
CA TYR A 6 -9.66 12.07 6.75
C TYR A 6 -10.26 13.29 6.03
N ARG A 7 -9.51 13.85 5.08
CA ARG A 7 -9.97 14.96 4.21
C ARG A 7 -10.79 14.49 3.02
N ASP A 8 -11.08 13.20 2.92
CA ASP A 8 -11.89 12.60 1.87
C ASP A 8 -11.36 12.85 0.43
N VAL A 9 -10.04 12.97 0.25
CA VAL A 9 -9.46 13.34 -1.05
C VAL A 9 -9.16 12.16 -1.98
N TYR A 10 -9.38 10.94 -1.52
CA TYR A 10 -9.21 9.72 -2.32
C TYR A 10 -10.15 8.61 -1.83
N ASP A 11 -10.44 7.65 -2.70
CA ASP A 11 -11.16 6.42 -2.35
C ASP A 11 -10.22 5.25 -2.05
N THR A 12 -9.06 5.22 -2.72
CA THR A 12 -8.05 4.17 -2.58
C THR A 12 -6.66 4.76 -2.48
N ALA A 13 -5.88 4.31 -1.48
CA ALA A 13 -4.46 4.60 -1.36
C ALA A 13 -3.62 3.41 -1.85
N ILE A 14 -2.54 3.71 -2.57
CA ILE A 14 -1.48 2.74 -2.89
C ILE A 14 -0.32 2.98 -1.93
N LEU A 15 -0.09 2.04 -1.00
CA LEU A 15 1.00 2.11 -0.03
C LEU A 15 2.22 1.33 -0.55
N VAL A 16 3.24 2.05 -1.00
CA VAL A 16 4.52 1.48 -1.42
C VAL A 16 5.46 1.39 -0.22
N SER A 17 5.39 0.30 0.53
CA SER A 17 6.24 0.07 1.70
C SER A 17 6.29 -1.41 2.07
N GLY A 18 7.41 -1.82 2.69
CA GLY A 18 7.57 -3.11 3.35
C GLY A 18 7.47 -3.04 4.88
N ASP A 19 7.29 -1.85 5.44
CA ASP A 19 7.38 -1.59 6.88
C ASP A 19 6.08 -1.96 7.62
N ALA A 20 6.20 -2.85 8.61
CA ALA A 20 5.08 -3.37 9.39
C ALA A 20 4.39 -2.29 10.25
N ASP A 21 5.11 -1.21 10.60
CA ASP A 21 4.61 -0.18 11.51
C ASP A 21 3.44 0.62 10.91
N PHE A 22 3.23 0.54 9.58
CA PHE A 22 2.07 1.14 8.93
C PHE A 22 0.76 0.37 9.14
N ALA A 23 0.76 -0.85 9.69
CA ALA A 23 -0.44 -1.67 9.83
C ALA A 23 -1.59 -0.93 10.54
N THR A 24 -1.31 -0.31 11.70
CA THR A 24 -2.34 0.46 12.43
C THR A 24 -2.81 1.70 11.66
N ALA A 25 -1.93 2.32 10.87
CA ALA A 25 -2.31 3.44 10.01
C ALA A 25 -3.18 3.00 8.81
N VAL A 26 -3.01 1.77 8.33
CA VAL A 26 -3.88 1.16 7.31
C VAL A 26 -5.26 0.91 7.88
N GLU A 27 -5.35 0.29 9.06
CA GLU A 27 -6.63 0.04 9.76
C GLU A 27 -7.39 1.35 9.97
N ALA A 28 -6.73 2.39 10.46
CA ALA A 28 -7.36 3.70 10.65
C ALA A 28 -7.88 4.34 9.34
N VAL A 29 -7.26 4.04 8.20
CA VAL A 29 -7.74 4.49 6.88
C VAL A 29 -8.94 3.67 6.41
N GLN A 30 -8.93 2.37 6.68
CA GLN A 30 -10.04 1.47 6.40
C GLN A 30 -11.28 1.79 7.23
N ASP A 31 -11.10 2.17 8.51
CA ASP A 31 -12.17 2.63 9.39
C ASP A 31 -12.87 3.89 8.87
N LEU A 32 -12.17 4.72 8.10
CA LEU A 32 -12.73 5.88 7.39
C LEU A 32 -13.44 5.49 6.08
N GLY A 33 -13.61 4.20 5.81
CA GLY A 33 -14.26 3.66 4.62
C GLY A 33 -13.40 3.70 3.35
N LYS A 34 -12.08 3.95 3.49
CA LYS A 34 -11.15 4.02 2.36
C LYS A 34 -10.42 2.69 2.15
N ARG A 35 -10.02 2.42 0.92
CA ARG A 35 -9.25 1.20 0.59
C ARG A 35 -7.75 1.47 0.64
N VAL A 36 -6.98 0.48 1.04
CA VAL A 36 -5.51 0.52 0.97
C VAL A 36 -4.99 -0.72 0.26
N GLU A 37 -4.25 -0.51 -0.83
CA GLU A 37 -3.55 -1.57 -1.55
C GLU A 37 -2.04 -1.43 -1.30
N ASN A 38 -1.38 -2.50 -0.87
CA ASN A 38 0.07 -2.49 -0.66
C ASN A 38 0.79 -2.91 -1.94
N ALA A 39 1.74 -2.09 -2.39
CA ALA A 39 2.57 -2.38 -3.54
C ALA A 39 4.04 -2.56 -3.11
N MET A 40 4.59 -3.76 -3.27
CA MET A 40 5.97 -4.03 -2.84
C MET A 40 6.61 -5.15 -3.67
N GLY A 41 7.94 -5.13 -3.73
CA GLY A 41 8.71 -6.28 -4.21
C GLY A 41 8.56 -7.48 -3.27
N ARG A 42 8.79 -8.70 -3.79
CA ARG A 42 8.67 -9.93 -2.98
C ARG A 42 9.68 -9.98 -1.83
N THR A 43 10.83 -9.34 -2.00
CA THR A 43 11.87 -9.18 -0.98
C THR A 43 11.61 -7.90 -0.19
N GLY A 44 11.58 -8.00 1.14
CA GLY A 44 11.35 -6.85 2.03
C GLY A 44 9.89 -6.54 2.35
N GLN A 45 8.94 -7.35 1.87
CA GLN A 45 7.53 -7.21 2.25
C GLN A 45 7.29 -7.67 3.71
N SER A 46 6.56 -6.87 4.49
CA SER A 46 6.01 -7.31 5.77
C SER A 46 4.77 -8.17 5.54
N ARG A 47 4.76 -9.37 6.13
CA ARG A 47 3.58 -10.26 6.09
C ARG A 47 2.40 -9.63 6.82
N LEU A 48 2.66 -8.94 7.95
CA LEU A 48 1.62 -8.24 8.71
C LEU A 48 0.98 -7.17 7.84
N LEU A 49 1.78 -6.24 7.30
CA LEU A 49 1.27 -5.15 6.48
C LEU A 49 0.47 -5.66 5.27
N ARG A 50 1.00 -6.69 4.60
CA ARG A 50 0.33 -7.30 3.46
C ARG A 50 -1.04 -7.91 3.82
N GLN A 51 -1.17 -8.48 5.01
CA GLN A 51 -2.41 -9.09 5.48
C GLN A 51 -3.43 -8.04 5.96
N THR A 52 -2.95 -6.89 6.44
CA THR A 52 -3.81 -5.77 6.86
C THR A 52 -4.42 -5.02 5.66
N CYS A 53 -3.67 -4.87 4.57
CA CYS A 53 -4.15 -4.18 3.37
C CYS A 53 -5.20 -4.99 2.58
N ASP A 54 -6.12 -4.30 1.91
CA ASP A 54 -7.22 -4.90 1.13
C ASP A 54 -6.73 -5.71 -0.07
N ARG A 55 -5.60 -5.29 -0.65
CA ARG A 55 -4.99 -5.94 -1.81
C ARG A 55 -3.47 -5.81 -1.77
N PHE A 56 -2.80 -6.78 -2.36
CA PHE A 56 -1.36 -6.75 -2.61
C PHE A 56 -1.06 -6.66 -4.12
N ILE A 57 -0.22 -5.72 -4.50
CA ILE A 57 0.28 -5.49 -5.86
C ILE A 57 1.78 -5.87 -5.88
N PRO A 58 2.16 -7.01 -6.45
CA PRO A 58 3.56 -7.39 -6.54
C PRO A 58 4.28 -6.51 -7.57
N LEU A 59 5.29 -5.75 -7.13
CA LEU A 59 6.17 -4.98 -8.01
C LEU A 59 7.26 -5.90 -8.59
N THR A 60 6.92 -6.62 -9.66
CA THR A 60 7.85 -7.49 -10.38
C THR A 60 8.73 -6.70 -11.35
N LYS A 61 9.79 -7.33 -11.88
CA LYS A 61 10.61 -6.72 -12.94
C LYS A 61 9.77 -6.39 -14.17
N ASP A 62 8.93 -7.33 -14.60
CA ASP A 62 8.03 -7.16 -15.75
C ASP A 62 7.01 -6.04 -15.51
N PHE A 63 6.49 -5.92 -14.28
CA PHE A 63 5.57 -4.84 -13.92
C PHE A 63 6.21 -3.45 -14.06
N LEU A 64 7.52 -3.34 -13.79
CA LEU A 64 8.27 -2.09 -13.83
C LEU A 64 9.05 -1.89 -15.15
N GLN A 65 8.86 -2.76 -16.15
CA GLN A 65 9.70 -2.81 -17.35
C GLN A 65 9.79 -1.46 -18.09
N ASP A 66 8.69 -0.69 -18.11
CA ASP A 66 8.59 0.59 -18.81
C ASP A 66 9.03 1.79 -17.93
N CYS A 67 9.43 1.54 -16.69
CA CYS A 67 9.87 2.56 -15.73
C CYS A 67 11.40 2.68 -15.64
N TRP A 68 12.15 1.75 -16.21
CA TRP A 68 13.61 1.80 -16.19
C TRP A 68 14.12 2.86 -17.16
N LEU A 69 15.11 3.64 -16.70
CA LEU A 69 15.85 4.51 -17.61
C LEU A 69 16.67 3.64 -18.59
N PRO A 70 16.80 4.05 -19.85
CA PRO A 70 17.60 3.34 -20.85
C PRO A 70 19.09 3.23 -20.46
#